data_AF-E8WRP5-F1
#
_entry.id   AF-E8WRP5-F1
#
_cell.length_a   1.000
_cell.length_b   1.000
_cell.length_c   1.000
_cell.angle_alpha   90.00
_cell.angle_beta   90.00
_cell.angle_gamma   90.00
#
_symmetry.space_group_name_H-M   'P 1'
#
loop_
_entity.id
_entity.type
_entity.pdbx_description
1 polymer ?
#
loop_
_entity_poly.entity_id
_entity_poly.type
_entity_poly.pdbx_seq_one_letter_code
_entity_poly.pdbx_strand_id
1 'polypeptide(L)'
;MRFALVAFIWLGLVGGFALYSHERQRRQPAPVAEAVSHAAPEEAYTLELTPSFATASDPFALQGEPGVSATLVVRVGERELFRSDRPLPAGVTVAVHPVPGLVAGANEIYVRAVPPHGEVLDHALRVRLLQGRRVVLDETLWGEKGASVSGTVPFTLTPGQEAGHDH
;
A
#
# COMPACT_ATOMS: atom_id res chain seq x y z
N MET A 1 2.86 11.76 -57.74
CA MET A 1 2.04 10.67 -57.14
C MET A 1 2.48 10.28 -55.73
N ARG A 2 3.78 10.25 -55.39
CA ARG A 2 4.25 9.91 -54.02
C ARG A 2 3.72 10.86 -52.92
N PHE A 3 3.66 12.17 -53.17
CA PHE A 3 3.15 13.14 -52.19
C PHE A 3 1.67 12.96 -51.86
N ALA A 4 0.84 12.59 -52.84
CA ALA A 4 -0.58 12.33 -52.61
C ALA A 4 -0.81 11.09 -51.74
N LEU A 5 -0.03 10.03 -51.96
CA LEU A 5 -0.05 8.83 -51.12
C LEU A 5 0.35 9.15 -49.67
N VAL A 6 1.42 9.93 -49.49
CA VAL A 6 1.88 10.36 -48.16
C VAL A 6 0.81 11.18 -47.44
N ALA A 7 0.16 12.11 -48.15
CA ALA A 7 -0.93 12.91 -47.58
C ALA A 7 -2.12 12.05 -47.15
N PHE A 8 -2.50 11.05 -47.95
CA PHE A 8 -3.57 10.12 -47.60
C PHE A 8 -3.24 9.26 -46.37
N ILE A 9 -2.01 8.75 -46.28
CA ILE A 9 -1.54 7.98 -45.12
C ILE A 9 -1.56 8.87 -43.88
N TRP A 10 -1.06 10.10 -43.98
CA TRP A 10 -1.08 11.06 -42.88
C TRP A 10 -2.49 11.39 -42.39
N LEU A 11 -3.42 11.61 -43.32
CA LEU A 11 -4.81 11.91 -43.00
C LEU A 11 -5.51 10.72 -42.33
N GLY A 12 -5.22 9.50 -42.78
CA GLY A 12 -5.71 8.27 -42.13
C GLY A 12 -5.15 8.09 -40.71
N LEU A 13 -3.85 8.30 -40.52
CA LEU A 13 -3.21 8.14 -39.21
C LEU A 13 -3.67 9.22 -38.21
N VAL A 14 -3.59 10.50 -38.58
CA VAL A 14 -3.96 11.60 -37.69
C VAL A 14 -5.46 11.67 -37.50
N GLY A 15 -6.24 11.53 -38.57
CA GLY A 15 -7.70 11.54 -38.51
C GLY A 15 -8.23 10.36 -37.71
N GLY A 16 -7.71 9.16 -37.96
CA GLY A 16 -8.06 7.95 -37.20
C GLY A 16 -7.71 8.07 -35.72
N PHE A 17 -6.50 8.56 -35.40
CA PHE A 17 -6.09 8.79 -34.02
C PHE A 17 -6.96 9.83 -33.30
N ALA A 18 -7.28 10.94 -33.98
CA ALA A 18 -8.15 11.97 -33.43
C ALA A 18 -9.57 11.45 -33.17
N LEU A 19 -10.14 10.70 -34.12
CA LEU A 19 -11.47 10.11 -33.98
C LEU A 19 -11.51 9.09 -32.83
N TYR A 20 -10.51 8.21 -32.76
CA TYR A 20 -10.39 7.22 -31.70
C TYR A 20 -10.25 7.88 -30.32
N SER A 21 -9.39 8.91 -30.20
CA SER A 21 -9.15 9.60 -28.93
C SER A 21 -10.41 10.32 -28.44
N HIS A 22 -11.14 10.96 -29.35
CA HIS A 22 -12.38 11.65 -29.03
C HIS A 22 -13.49 10.67 -28.60
N GLU A 23 -13.63 9.55 -29.31
CA GLU A 23 -14.59 8.51 -28.95
C GLU A 23 -14.24 7.85 -27.60
N ARG A 24 -12.95 7.58 -27.37
CA ARG A 24 -12.45 7.07 -26.09
C ARG A 24 -12.77 8.03 -24.94
N GLN A 25 -12.60 9.33 -25.14
CA GLN A 25 -12.86 10.33 -24.11
C GLN A 25 -14.36 10.51 -23.84
N ARG A 26 -15.22 10.38 -24.86
CA ARG A 26 -16.69 10.35 -24.68
C ARG A 26 -17.16 9.14 -23.88
N ARG A 27 -16.46 8.02 -24.00
CA ARG A 27 -16.74 6.79 -23.25
C ARG A 27 -16.10 6.75 -21.87
N GLN A 28 -15.27 7.73 -21.52
CA GLN A 28 -14.80 7.85 -20.15
C GLN A 28 -16.01 8.22 -19.27
N PRO A 29 -16.26 7.49 -18.18
CA PRO A 29 -17.23 7.90 -17.18
C PRO A 29 -16.93 9.34 -16.75
N ALA A 30 -17.97 10.10 -16.41
CA ALA A 30 -17.77 11.40 -15.77
C ALA A 30 -16.79 11.21 -14.60
N PRO A 31 -15.81 12.12 -14.42
CA PRO A 31 -14.91 12.04 -13.30
C PRO A 31 -15.78 11.97 -12.05
N VAL A 32 -15.72 10.84 -11.34
CA VAL A 32 -16.34 10.71 -10.03
C VAL A 32 -15.72 11.83 -9.23
N ALA A 33 -16.54 12.79 -8.79
CA ALA A 33 -16.08 13.86 -7.94
C ALA A 33 -15.25 13.21 -6.83
N GLU A 34 -13.98 13.62 -6.68
CA GLU A 34 -13.12 13.13 -5.62
C GLU A 34 -13.91 13.24 -4.32
N ALA A 35 -14.34 12.09 -3.79
CA ALA A 35 -15.03 12.05 -2.53
C ALA A 35 -14.06 12.69 -1.55
N VAL A 36 -14.45 13.82 -0.96
CA VAL A 36 -13.65 14.50 0.06
C VAL A 36 -13.38 13.46 1.13
N SER A 37 -12.15 12.94 1.16
CA SER A 37 -11.83 11.84 2.05
C SER A 37 -11.76 12.43 3.45
N HIS A 38 -12.75 12.15 4.28
CA HIS A 38 -12.72 12.58 5.67
C HIS A 38 -11.60 11.82 6.37
N ALA A 39 -10.74 12.52 7.12
CA ALA A 39 -9.73 11.85 7.93
C ALA A 39 -10.41 10.90 8.94
N ALA A 40 -9.89 9.69 9.07
CA ALA A 40 -10.34 8.77 10.10
C ALA A 40 -9.71 9.18 11.45
N PRO A 41 -10.36 8.92 12.59
CA PRO A 41 -9.80 9.24 13.91
C PRO A 41 -8.58 8.36 14.20
N GLU A 42 -7.37 8.89 13.99
CA GLU A 42 -6.10 8.15 14.05
C GLU A 42 -5.88 7.44 15.40
N GLU A 43 -6.31 8.06 16.49
CA GLU A 43 -6.27 7.54 17.87
C GLU A 43 -7.19 6.34 18.11
N ALA A 44 -8.14 6.06 17.21
CA ALA A 44 -9.02 4.91 17.36
C ALA A 44 -8.35 3.60 16.92
N TYR A 45 -7.22 3.68 16.22
CA TYR A 45 -6.63 2.54 15.51
C TYR A 45 -5.30 2.07 16.10
N THR A 46 -5.07 0.77 16.03
CA THR A 46 -3.81 0.10 16.36
C THR A 46 -3.46 -0.87 15.25
N LEU A 47 -2.23 -0.79 14.74
CA LEU A 47 -1.72 -1.73 13.75
C LEU A 47 -0.82 -2.76 14.44
N GLU A 48 -1.17 -4.03 14.32
CA GLU A 48 -0.39 -5.16 14.84
C GLU A 48 0.32 -5.89 13.69
N LEU A 49 1.60 -6.18 13.90
CA LEU A 49 2.47 -6.85 12.94
C LEU A 49 3.13 -8.04 13.63
N THR A 50 2.93 -9.24 13.10
CA THR A 50 3.49 -10.47 13.69
C THR A 50 4.22 -11.29 12.63
N PRO A 51 5.57 -11.23 12.57
CA PRO A 51 6.34 -12.04 11.65
C PRO A 51 6.42 -13.48 12.14
N SER A 52 6.41 -14.46 11.24
CA SER A 52 6.66 -15.87 11.57
C SER A 52 8.16 -16.21 11.70
N PHE A 53 9.02 -15.24 11.46
CA PHE A 53 10.48 -15.36 11.35
C PHE A 53 11.15 -14.19 12.08
N ALA A 54 12.45 -14.30 12.35
CA ALA A 54 13.19 -13.20 12.95
C ALA A 54 13.54 -12.17 11.88
N THR A 55 13.23 -10.89 12.04
CA THR A 55 13.60 -9.89 11.03
C THR A 55 15.09 -9.57 11.09
N ALA A 56 15.70 -9.25 9.96
CA ALA A 56 17.11 -8.90 9.84
C ALA A 56 17.31 -7.71 8.90
N SER A 57 18.49 -7.12 8.90
CA SER A 57 18.83 -6.04 7.96
C SER A 57 19.03 -6.60 6.55
N ASP A 58 18.72 -5.79 5.54
CA ASP A 58 18.86 -6.17 4.14
C ASP A 58 20.34 -6.31 3.73
N PRO A 59 20.81 -7.52 3.36
CA PRO A 59 22.20 -7.75 2.98
C PRO A 59 22.57 -7.09 1.64
N PHE A 60 21.58 -6.66 0.84
CA PHE A 60 21.77 -6.03 -0.46
C PHE A 60 21.63 -4.50 -0.42
N ALA A 61 21.31 -3.93 0.73
CA ALA A 61 21.17 -2.48 0.85
C ALA A 61 22.54 -1.78 0.72
N LEU A 62 22.59 -0.73 -0.12
CA LEU A 62 23.80 0.05 -0.37
C LEU A 62 24.19 0.83 0.87
N GLN A 63 25.41 0.60 1.38
CA GLN A 63 25.91 1.29 2.56
C GLN A 63 25.89 2.81 2.37
N GLY A 64 25.28 3.52 3.32
CA GLY A 64 25.17 4.99 3.31
C GLY A 64 23.80 5.53 2.90
N GLU A 65 22.87 4.69 2.42
CA GLU A 65 21.49 5.12 2.19
C GLU A 65 20.65 5.13 3.49
N PRO A 66 19.73 6.09 3.65
CA PRO A 66 18.75 6.04 4.72
C PRO A 66 17.83 4.82 4.52
N GLY A 67 17.81 3.90 5.49
CA GLY A 67 16.96 2.69 5.43
C GLY A 67 17.73 1.36 5.38
N VAL A 68 19.06 1.39 5.26
CA VAL A 68 19.93 0.21 5.12
C VAL A 68 19.80 -0.79 6.27
N SER A 69 19.58 -0.27 7.49
CA SER A 69 19.46 -1.12 8.68
C SER A 69 18.03 -1.60 8.95
N ALA A 70 17.05 -1.13 8.19
CA ALA A 70 15.65 -1.41 8.47
C ALA A 70 15.35 -2.90 8.26
N THR A 71 14.84 -3.53 9.31
CA THR A 71 14.43 -4.94 9.32
C THR A 71 12.93 -5.10 9.08
N LEU A 72 12.17 -4.06 9.43
CA LEU A 72 10.72 -3.93 9.18
C LEU A 72 10.41 -2.47 8.87
N VAL A 73 9.64 -2.23 7.81
CA VAL A 73 9.14 -0.91 7.39
C VAL A 73 7.65 -1.01 7.13
N VAL A 74 6.91 0.00 7.58
CA VAL A 74 5.45 0.07 7.48
C VAL A 74 5.06 1.48 7.06
N ARG A 75 4.20 1.58 6.05
CA ARG A 75 3.73 2.87 5.51
C ARG A 75 2.24 2.84 5.25
N VAL A 76 1.60 4.01 5.36
CA VAL A 76 0.25 4.26 4.87
C VAL A 76 0.31 5.43 3.91
N GLY A 77 -0.05 5.19 2.65
CA GLY A 77 0.25 6.11 1.56
C GLY A 77 1.74 6.47 1.51
N GLU A 78 2.06 7.76 1.49
CA GLU A 78 3.45 8.23 1.48
C GLU A 78 4.10 8.29 2.87
N ARG A 79 3.34 8.12 3.95
CA ARG A 79 3.82 8.30 5.33
C ARG A 79 4.40 7.02 5.91
N GLU A 80 5.62 7.09 6.47
CA GLU A 80 6.19 6.02 7.28
C GLU A 80 5.54 6.01 8.67
N LEU A 81 4.92 4.89 9.04
CA LEU A 81 4.28 4.71 10.34
C LEU A 81 5.21 4.09 11.36
N PHE A 82 6.02 3.14 10.89
CA PHE A 82 6.91 2.39 11.75
C PHE A 82 8.10 1.89 10.95
N ARG A 83 9.25 1.94 11.61
CA ARG A 83 10.49 1.37 11.14
C ARG A 83 11.23 0.77 12.33
N SER A 84 11.67 -0.48 12.17
CA SER A 84 12.59 -1.11 13.11
C SER A 84 13.95 -1.28 12.45
N ASP A 85 14.99 -0.72 13.07
CA ASP A 85 16.38 -1.00 12.71
C ASP A 85 16.97 -2.18 13.51
N ARG A 86 16.18 -2.77 14.42
CA ARG A 86 16.58 -3.92 15.22
C ARG A 86 15.83 -5.18 14.77
N PRO A 87 16.46 -6.36 14.87
CA PRO A 87 15.76 -7.64 14.68
C PRO A 87 14.56 -7.78 15.61
N LEU A 88 13.42 -8.14 15.03
CA LEU A 88 12.22 -8.55 15.76
C LEU A 88 12.23 -10.08 15.85
N PRO A 89 11.98 -10.69 17.02
CA PRO A 89 11.90 -12.14 17.12
C PRO A 89 10.68 -12.71 16.38
N ALA A 90 10.81 -13.95 15.92
CA ALA A 90 9.70 -14.69 15.34
C ALA A 90 8.53 -14.81 16.33
N GLY A 91 7.31 -14.63 15.85
CA GLY A 91 6.06 -14.77 16.60
C GLY A 91 5.75 -13.60 17.55
N VAL A 92 6.62 -12.59 17.65
CA VAL A 92 6.39 -11.43 18.53
C VAL A 92 5.59 -10.36 17.79
N THR A 93 4.45 -9.99 18.37
CA THR A 93 3.60 -8.92 17.83
C THR A 93 4.16 -7.54 18.19
N VAL A 94 4.35 -6.70 17.18
CA VAL A 94 4.61 -5.27 17.33
C VAL A 94 3.30 -4.52 17.13
N ALA A 95 2.94 -3.68 18.10
CA ALA A 95 1.77 -2.81 18.03
C ALA A 95 2.21 -1.36 17.77
N VAL A 96 1.63 -0.74 16.75
CA VAL A 96 1.86 0.66 16.36
C VAL A 96 0.57 1.44 16.61
N HIS A 97 0.66 2.46 17.46
CA HIS A 97 -0.46 3.32 17.83
C HIS A 97 0.07 4.72 18.19
N PRO A 98 -0.58 5.81 17.74
CA PRO A 98 -1.71 5.84 16.80
C PRO A 98 -1.33 5.42 15.37
N VAL A 99 -2.33 5.24 14.49
CA VAL A 99 -2.12 4.94 13.06
C VAL A 99 -2.51 6.15 12.23
N PRO A 100 -1.58 7.10 12.01
CA PRO A 100 -1.89 8.34 11.32
C PRO A 100 -2.03 8.18 9.81
N GLY A 101 -2.72 9.11 9.16
CA GLY A 101 -2.90 9.12 7.69
C GLY A 101 -4.00 8.20 7.16
N LEU A 102 -4.84 7.64 8.04
CA LEU A 102 -6.03 6.90 7.66
C LEU A 102 -7.15 7.84 7.21
N VAL A 103 -7.89 7.44 6.18
CA VAL A 103 -9.05 8.17 5.65
C VAL A 103 -10.30 7.32 5.65
N ALA A 104 -11.48 7.92 5.71
CA ALA A 104 -12.73 7.24 5.38
C ALA A 104 -12.70 6.85 3.90
N GLY A 105 -13.10 5.61 3.60
CA GLY A 105 -12.98 5.02 2.28
C GLY A 105 -11.75 4.13 2.15
N ALA A 106 -11.18 4.07 0.94
CA ALA A 106 -10.09 3.17 0.61
C ALA A 106 -8.76 3.62 1.23
N ASN A 107 -8.04 2.67 1.82
CA ASN A 107 -6.71 2.85 2.40
C ASN A 107 -5.82 1.67 2.00
N GLU A 108 -4.51 1.89 2.09
CA GLU A 108 -3.50 0.88 1.80
C GLU A 108 -2.37 0.95 2.82
N ILE A 109 -2.03 -0.18 3.41
CA ILE A 109 -0.84 -0.34 4.24
C ILE A 109 0.22 -1.07 3.44
N TYR A 110 1.36 -0.42 3.19
CA TYR A 110 2.55 -1.07 2.67
C TYR A 110 3.38 -1.63 3.83
N VAL A 111 3.83 -2.87 3.70
CA VAL A 111 4.72 -3.50 4.68
C VAL A 111 5.88 -4.20 3.96
N ARG A 112 7.07 -4.09 4.55
CA ARG A 112 8.25 -4.85 4.13
C ARG A 112 8.99 -5.36 5.36
N ALA A 113 9.18 -6.67 5.43
CA ALA A 113 9.99 -7.35 6.45
C ALA A 113 11.04 -8.21 5.76
N VAL A 114 12.28 -8.15 6.26
CA VAL A 114 13.42 -8.85 5.68
C VAL A 114 13.81 -10.02 6.59
N PRO A 115 13.85 -11.28 6.10
CA PRO A 115 14.31 -12.41 6.88
C PRO A 115 15.85 -12.43 7.00
N PRO A 116 16.42 -13.23 7.91
CA PRO A 116 17.84 -13.45 8.03
C PRO A 116 18.41 -14.05 6.74
N HIS A 117 19.65 -13.67 6.42
CA HIS A 117 20.32 -14.21 5.25
C HIS A 117 20.56 -15.72 5.37
N GLY A 118 20.34 -16.46 4.28
CA GLY A 118 20.55 -17.90 4.20
C GLY A 118 19.37 -18.74 4.69
N GLU A 119 18.26 -18.12 5.09
CA GLU A 119 17.02 -18.84 5.36
C GLU A 119 16.36 -19.29 4.05
N VAL A 120 15.79 -20.51 4.03
CA VAL A 120 15.22 -21.14 2.82
C VAL A 120 13.76 -21.55 3.01
N LEU A 121 13.20 -21.28 4.18
CA LEU A 121 11.82 -21.56 4.50
C LEU A 121 10.92 -20.46 3.95
N ASP A 122 9.64 -20.77 3.84
CA ASP A 122 8.63 -19.76 3.56
C ASP A 122 8.37 -18.93 4.82
N HIS A 123 8.08 -17.66 4.60
CA HIS A 123 7.91 -16.66 5.63
C HIS A 123 6.53 -16.02 5.52
N ALA A 124 5.96 -15.71 6.68
CA ALA A 124 4.68 -15.04 6.77
C ALA A 124 4.80 -13.80 7.65
N LEU A 125 4.06 -12.76 7.30
CA LEU A 125 3.84 -11.59 8.14
C LEU A 125 2.34 -11.37 8.26
N ARG A 126 1.81 -11.54 9.47
CA ARG A 126 0.42 -11.21 9.77
C ARG A 126 0.29 -9.73 10.07
N VAL A 127 -0.64 -9.08 9.40
CA VAL A 127 -0.94 -7.65 9.50
C VAL A 127 -2.38 -7.52 9.98
N ARG A 128 -2.59 -6.91 11.15
CA ARG A 128 -3.94 -6.68 11.70
C ARG A 128 -4.15 -5.21 12.00
N LEU A 129 -5.27 -4.65 11.54
CA LEU A 129 -5.70 -3.33 11.96
C LEU A 129 -6.87 -3.48 12.93
N LEU A 130 -6.74 -2.88 14.11
CA LEU A 130 -7.78 -2.85 15.12
C LEU A 130 -8.34 -1.44 15.25
N GLN A 131 -9.65 -1.34 15.50
CA GLN A 131 -10.32 -0.15 15.99
C GLN A 131 -10.79 -0.42 17.43
N GLY A 132 -10.03 0.03 18.42
CA GLY A 132 -10.17 -0.43 19.80
C GLY A 132 -9.99 -1.96 19.91
N ARG A 133 -11.08 -2.70 20.16
CA ARG A 133 -11.07 -4.19 20.24
C ARG A 133 -11.58 -4.87 18.98
N ARG A 134 -12.12 -4.12 18.02
CA ARG A 134 -12.68 -4.67 16.78
C ARG A 134 -11.56 -4.85 15.77
N VAL A 135 -11.46 -6.04 15.19
CA VAL A 135 -10.58 -6.29 14.05
C VAL A 135 -11.23 -5.71 12.80
N VAL A 136 -10.54 -4.77 12.16
CA VAL A 136 -10.94 -4.13 10.90
C VAL A 136 -10.32 -4.85 9.71
N LEU A 137 -9.08 -5.32 9.87
CA LEU A 137 -8.30 -6.01 8.86
C LEU A 137 -7.46 -7.10 9.53
N ASP A 138 -7.31 -8.26 8.89
CA ASP A 138 -6.44 -9.35 9.33
C ASP A 138 -5.97 -10.14 8.10
N GLU A 139 -4.77 -9.82 7.63
CA GLU A 139 -4.21 -10.38 6.40
C GLU A 139 -2.83 -10.97 6.66
N THR A 140 -2.46 -11.95 5.84
CA THR A 140 -1.13 -12.58 5.91
C THR A 140 -0.40 -12.41 4.60
N LEU A 141 0.74 -11.73 4.65
CA LEU A 141 1.66 -11.60 3.53
C LEU A 141 2.67 -12.75 3.56
N TRP A 142 3.00 -13.30 2.40
CA TRP A 142 3.91 -14.43 2.26
C TRP A 142 5.16 -14.04 1.47
N GLY A 143 6.31 -14.59 1.86
CA GLY A 143 7.56 -14.55 1.13
C GLY A 143 8.09 -15.96 0.95
N GLU A 144 8.47 -16.32 -0.27
CA GLU A 144 8.93 -17.68 -0.59
C GLU A 144 10.44 -17.81 -0.38
N LYS A 145 10.87 -18.95 0.17
CA LYS A 145 12.29 -19.39 0.18
C LYS A 145 13.30 -18.32 0.63
N GLY A 146 13.07 -17.68 1.77
CA GLY A 146 13.97 -16.63 2.28
C GLY A 146 13.86 -15.28 1.58
N ALA A 147 12.90 -15.09 0.67
CA ALA A 147 12.61 -13.78 0.12
C ALA A 147 12.07 -12.82 1.19
N SER A 148 12.31 -11.52 1.00
CA SER A 148 11.65 -10.50 1.82
C SER A 148 10.13 -10.61 1.69
N VAL A 149 9.43 -10.52 2.82
CA VAL A 149 7.97 -10.42 2.84
C VAL A 149 7.61 -8.96 2.58
N SER A 150 7.10 -8.65 1.39
CA SER A 150 6.72 -7.30 1.01
C SER A 150 5.36 -7.30 0.32
N GLY A 151 4.50 -6.36 0.67
CA GLY A 151 3.19 -6.26 0.05
C GLY A 151 2.41 -5.04 0.51
N THR A 152 1.34 -4.76 -0.22
CA THR A 152 0.36 -3.73 0.13
C THR A 152 -0.93 -4.42 0.50
N VAL A 153 -1.51 -4.05 1.65
CA VAL A 153 -2.77 -4.57 2.14
C VAL A 153 -3.85 -3.49 1.99
N PRO A 154 -4.75 -3.60 1.00
CA PRO A 154 -5.85 -2.67 0.83
C PRO A 154 -6.97 -2.97 1.83
N PHE A 155 -7.63 -1.92 2.31
CA PHE A 155 -8.82 -2.02 3.16
C PHE A 155 -9.70 -0.79 3.00
N THR A 156 -10.94 -0.86 3.49
CA THR A 156 -11.87 0.26 3.44
C THR A 156 -12.39 0.56 4.84
N LEU A 157 -12.28 1.82 5.26
CA LEU A 157 -12.89 2.31 6.49
C LEU A 157 -14.24 2.90 6.17
N THR A 158 -15.30 2.41 6.82
CA THR A 158 -16.60 3.07 6.74
C THR A 158 -16.51 4.39 7.51
N PRO A 159 -16.94 5.54 6.92
CA PRO A 159 -17.10 6.76 7.71
C PRO A 159 -17.97 6.42 8.92
N GLY A 160 -17.49 6.74 10.12
CA GLY A 160 -18.29 6.56 11.31
C GLY A 160 -19.60 7.33 11.11
N GLN A 161 -20.75 6.67 11.30
CA GLN A 161 -21.97 7.43 11.56
C GLN A 161 -21.61 8.34 12.73
N GLU A 162 -21.60 9.65 12.50
CA GLU A 162 -21.55 10.63 13.57
C GLU A 162 -22.54 10.15 14.63
N ALA A 163 -22.05 9.87 15.83
CA ALA A 163 -22.93 9.64 16.95
C ALA A 163 -23.84 10.88 17.00
N GLY A 164 -25.12 10.67 16.73
CA GLY A 164 -26.11 11.73 16.73
C GLY A 164 -25.97 12.49 18.05
N HIS A 165 -25.51 13.73 17.96
CA HIS A 165 -25.67 14.69 19.04
C HIS A 165 -27.15 15.05 19.07
N ASP A 166 -27.96 14.19 19.69
CA ASP A 166 -29.13 14.66 20.41
C ASP A 166 -28.61 15.33 21.68
N HIS A 167 -28.79 16.65 21.75
CA HIS A 167 -29.33 17.43 22.88
C HIS A 167 -28.97 18.92 22.75
#